data_AF-A0A9P1MJB4-F1
#
_entry.id   AF-A0A9P1MJB4-F1
#
_cell.length_a   1.000
_cell.length_b   1.000
_cell.length_c   1.000
_cell.angle_alpha   90.00
_cell.angle_beta   90.00
_cell.angle_gamma   90.00
#
_symmetry.space_group_name_H-M   'P 1'
#
loop_
_entity.id
_entity.type
_entity.pdbx_description
1 polymer ?
#
loop_
_entity_poly.entity_id
_entity_poly.type
_entity_poly.pdbx_seq_one_letter_code
_entity_poly.pdbx_strand_id
1 'polypeptide(L)'
;MEPFVETPVNVIVMVNSHPSESQLRREIRKSWGDPKYYDRTYTRLIFLVGRPVSQNELEQVVEEHRDFNDILVADIKEDYYLLSIKTYAMLYYKMTKLPQTRCLVKADSDNVLNLHNYEKLCEETIAPRIVGSCDVDTTVLRTKSKWAIPVDIYPLPQWPTYCSSGTYVFCGEDVPERILQSSEDTQFFSSTNFRRLPEDVLFTGIFAEKAGISRKHVGTMTFRDKPAFSCRTRQYTYSIHMHRRKNPISYHLRMLSQEGILC
;
A
#
# COMPACT_ATOMS: atom_id res chain seq x y z
N MET A 1 17.86 7.78 -2.69
CA MET A 1 18.19 7.17 -1.37
C MET A 1 17.31 5.93 -1.25
N GLU A 2 17.93 4.78 -1.05
CA GLU A 2 17.26 3.48 -1.11
C GLU A 2 17.77 2.64 0.07
N PRO A 3 16.90 1.88 0.76
CA PRO A 3 17.32 1.06 1.88
C PRO A 3 18.13 -0.15 1.38
N PHE A 4 19.15 -0.52 2.16
CA PHE A 4 19.89 -1.75 1.89
C PHE A 4 19.14 -2.96 2.43
N VAL A 5 18.86 -3.95 1.56
CA VAL A 5 18.19 -5.21 1.91
C VAL A 5 19.17 -6.36 1.69
N GLU A 6 19.77 -6.84 2.79
CA GLU A 6 20.84 -7.85 2.78
C GLU A 6 20.39 -9.23 2.32
N THR A 7 19.17 -9.62 2.67
CA THR A 7 18.64 -10.97 2.46
C THR A 7 17.33 -10.91 1.71
N PRO A 8 17.09 -11.82 0.75
CA PRO A 8 15.77 -11.99 0.15
C PRO A 8 14.74 -12.24 1.27
N VAL A 9 13.66 -11.47 1.24
CA VAL A 9 12.48 -11.65 2.10
C VAL A 9 11.32 -12.12 1.25
N ASN A 10 10.38 -12.86 1.84
CA ASN A 10 9.20 -13.33 1.14
C ASN A 10 8.10 -12.26 1.04
N VAL A 11 8.05 -11.35 2.02
CA VAL A 11 7.11 -10.24 2.06
C VAL A 11 7.85 -8.91 2.17
N ILE A 12 7.54 -8.00 1.26
CA ILE A 12 7.92 -6.59 1.37
C ILE A 12 6.67 -5.75 1.63
N VAL A 13 6.68 -4.98 2.71
CA VAL A 13 5.61 -4.05 3.06
C VAL A 13 6.11 -2.65 2.76
N MET A 14 5.45 -1.96 1.83
CA MET A 14 5.83 -0.60 1.44
C MET A 14 4.71 0.37 1.80
N VAL A 15 5.04 1.30 2.69
CA VAL A 15 4.10 2.30 3.22
C VAL A 15 4.35 3.63 2.53
N ASN A 16 3.35 4.12 1.78
CA ASN A 16 3.35 5.48 1.27
C ASN A 16 3.26 6.47 2.43
N SER A 17 4.25 7.34 2.57
CA SER A 17 4.29 8.40 3.60
C SER A 17 4.87 9.69 3.01
N HIS A 18 4.61 10.83 3.64
CA HIS A 18 5.18 12.11 3.23
C HIS A 18 6.56 12.36 3.88
N PRO A 19 7.53 13.06 3.26
CA PRO A 19 8.81 13.39 3.89
C PRO A 19 8.68 13.98 5.30
N SER A 20 7.77 14.93 5.49
CA SER A 20 7.47 15.57 6.78
C SER A 20 6.80 14.67 7.84
N GLU A 21 6.34 13.47 7.50
CA GLU A 21 5.68 12.53 8.42
C GLU A 21 6.67 11.70 9.26
N SER A 22 7.86 12.22 9.58
CA SER A 22 8.90 11.50 10.34
C SER A 22 8.38 11.02 11.71
N GLN A 23 7.58 11.84 12.41
CA GLN A 23 6.95 11.44 13.67
C GLN A 23 5.97 10.28 13.46
N LEU A 24 5.14 10.31 12.41
CA LEU A 24 4.18 9.25 12.14
C LEU A 24 4.88 7.92 11.87
N ARG A 25 5.97 7.93 11.08
CA ARG A 25 6.81 6.75 10.85
C ARG A 25 7.42 6.21 12.14
N ARG A 26 7.92 7.09 13.03
CA ARG A 26 8.38 6.67 14.38
C ARG A 26 7.29 5.98 15.18
N GLU A 27 6.05 6.48 15.16
CA GLU A 27 4.93 5.86 15.86
C GLU A 27 4.50 4.52 15.21
N ILE A 28 4.62 4.38 13.89
CA ILE A 28 4.43 3.10 13.20
C ILE A 28 5.46 2.07 13.68
N ARG A 29 6.76 2.44 13.72
CA ARG A 29 7.85 1.56 14.21
C ARG A 29 7.67 1.13 15.67
N LYS A 30 7.03 1.96 16.50
CA LYS A 30 6.73 1.66 17.92
C LYS A 30 5.42 0.88 18.12
N SER A 31 4.65 0.66 17.06
CA SER A 31 3.36 -0.01 17.11
C SER A 31 3.36 -1.23 16.19
N TRP A 32 2.53 -1.24 15.16
CA TRP A 32 2.35 -2.40 14.30
C TRP A 32 3.57 -2.74 13.44
N GLY A 33 4.48 -1.79 13.24
CA GLY A 33 5.76 -2.00 12.55
C GLY A 33 6.90 -2.44 13.47
N ASP A 34 6.63 -2.67 14.76
CA ASP A 34 7.63 -3.16 15.71
C ASP A 34 8.02 -4.62 15.37
N PRO A 35 9.33 -4.92 15.26
CA PRO A 35 9.90 -6.26 15.08
C PRO A 35 9.28 -7.41 15.86
N LYS A 36 8.66 -7.15 17.02
CA LYS A 36 8.03 -8.22 17.83
C LYS A 36 6.71 -8.75 17.26
N TYR A 37 6.14 -8.11 16.23
CA TYR A 37 4.83 -8.45 15.66
C TYR A 37 4.91 -9.20 14.31
N TYR A 38 6.11 -9.52 13.81
CA TYR A 38 6.32 -10.23 12.55
C TYR A 38 7.73 -10.83 12.49
N ASP A 39 7.96 -11.76 11.56
CA ASP A 39 9.29 -12.35 11.36
C ASP A 39 10.15 -11.45 10.46
N ARG A 40 11.20 -10.84 11.02
CA ARG A 40 12.14 -9.97 10.27
C ARG A 40 12.99 -10.69 9.23
N THR A 41 13.08 -12.02 9.32
CA THR A 41 13.75 -12.84 8.31
C THR A 41 12.83 -13.12 7.13
N TYR A 42 11.52 -13.04 7.34
CA TYR A 42 10.49 -13.31 6.32
C TYR A 42 9.91 -12.02 5.71
N THR A 43 9.83 -10.94 6.50
CA THR A 43 9.17 -9.68 6.16
C THR A 43 10.08 -8.48 6.39
N ARG A 44 10.02 -7.52 5.45
CA ARG A 44 10.65 -6.21 5.61
C ARG A 44 9.63 -5.08 5.45
N LEU A 45 9.75 -4.05 6.30
CA LEU A 45 8.96 -2.82 6.23
C LEU A 45 9.81 -1.70 5.63
N ILE A 46 9.29 -1.00 4.63
CA ILE A 46 9.92 0.15 3.98
C ILE A 46 8.91 1.29 3.90
N PHE A 47 9.35 2.52 4.19
CA PHE A 47 8.59 3.74 3.95
C PHE A 47 8.98 4.35 2.61
N LEU A 48 8.02 4.49 1.70
CA LEU A 48 8.19 5.21 0.44
C LEU A 48 7.75 6.66 0.60
N VAL A 49 8.72 7.58 0.48
CA VAL A 49 8.51 9.02 0.54
C VAL A 49 8.84 9.68 -0.80
N GLY A 50 8.17 10.79 -1.10
CA GLY A 50 8.51 11.64 -2.24
C GLY A 50 9.76 12.50 -1.99
N ARG A 51 10.05 13.40 -2.94
CA ARG A 51 11.17 14.32 -2.88
C ARG A 51 10.96 15.35 -1.75
N PRO A 52 11.87 15.44 -0.77
CA PRO A 52 11.86 16.54 0.20
C PRO A 52 11.91 17.90 -0.50
N VAL A 53 11.11 18.86 -0.04
CA VAL A 53 11.01 20.19 -0.68
C VAL A 53 11.71 21.30 0.11
N SER A 54 12.13 21.01 1.34
CA SER A 54 12.89 21.93 2.20
C SER A 54 14.15 21.28 2.75
N GLN A 55 15.12 22.11 3.11
CA GLN A 55 16.37 21.66 3.72
C GLN A 55 16.11 20.88 5.03
N ASN A 56 15.17 21.34 5.85
CA ASN A 56 14.78 20.65 7.08
C ASN A 56 14.14 19.27 6.82
N GLU A 57 13.28 19.14 5.80
CA GLU A 57 12.74 17.82 5.44
C GLU A 57 13.83 16.87 4.93
N LEU A 58 14.78 17.39 4.13
CA LEU A 58 15.90 16.60 3.62
C LEU A 58 16.78 16.10 4.77
N GLU A 59 17.17 16.98 5.69
CA GLU A 59 17.96 16.62 6.88
C GLU A 59 17.25 15.56 7.73
N GLN A 60 15.96 15.74 8.03
CA GLN A 60 15.19 14.75 8.78
C GLN A 60 15.13 13.39 8.08
N VAL A 61 14.93 13.36 6.76
CA VAL A 61 14.87 12.10 5.98
C VAL A 61 16.24 11.43 5.93
N VAL A 62 17.33 12.20 5.77
CA VAL A 62 18.70 11.68 5.77
C VAL A 62 19.07 11.08 7.12
N GLU A 63 18.81 11.78 8.21
CA GLU A 63 19.05 11.29 9.57
C GLU A 63 18.24 10.03 9.85
N GLU A 64 16.93 10.05 9.54
CA GLU A 64 16.06 8.89 9.76
C GLU A 64 16.49 7.68 8.91
N HIS A 65 16.89 7.90 7.66
CA HIS A 65 17.40 6.81 6.81
C HIS A 65 18.72 6.23 7.36
N ARG A 66 19.61 7.07 7.88
CA ARG A 66 20.85 6.61 8.51
C ARG A 66 20.57 5.74 9.74
N ASP A 67 19.57 6.12 10.54
CA ASP A 67 19.30 5.47 11.81
C ASP A 67 18.47 4.16 11.65
N PHE A 68 17.58 4.10 10.65
CA PHE A 68 16.64 2.98 10.48
C PHE A 68 16.85 2.14 9.20
N ASN A 69 17.50 2.69 8.16
CA ASN A 69 17.73 2.04 6.86
C ASN A 69 16.45 1.39 6.26
N ASP A 70 15.32 2.08 6.37
CA ASP A 70 14.00 1.61 5.90
C ASP A 70 13.25 2.68 5.09
N ILE A 71 13.94 3.73 4.62
CA ILE A 71 13.35 4.79 3.79
C ILE A 71 13.80 4.64 2.35
N LEU A 72 12.81 4.59 1.45
CA LEU A 72 12.97 4.74 0.02
C LEU A 72 12.48 6.14 -0.38
N VAL A 73 13.37 6.96 -0.93
CA VAL A 73 13.03 8.29 -1.46
C VAL A 73 12.88 8.19 -2.97
N ALA A 74 11.64 8.36 -3.46
CA ALA A 74 11.37 8.49 -4.88
C ALA A 74 11.40 9.97 -5.30
N ASP A 75 11.91 10.22 -6.50
CA ASP A 75 12.07 11.55 -7.07
C ASP A 75 10.73 12.13 -7.59
N ILE A 76 9.72 12.16 -6.73
CA ILE A 76 8.33 12.48 -7.03
C ILE A 76 7.86 13.58 -6.09
N LYS A 77 7.25 14.65 -6.61
CA LYS A 77 6.63 15.67 -5.77
C LYS A 77 5.43 15.07 -5.04
N GLU A 78 5.26 15.41 -3.77
CA GLU A 78 4.08 15.01 -3.01
C GLU A 78 2.85 15.77 -3.50
N ASP A 79 1.93 15.03 -4.10
CA ASP A 79 0.62 15.49 -4.56
C ASP A 79 -0.31 14.29 -4.60
N TYR A 80 -1.56 14.48 -4.17
CA TYR A 80 -2.58 13.46 -4.17
C TYR A 80 -2.77 12.83 -5.58
N TYR A 81 -2.70 13.64 -6.64
CA TYR A 81 -2.86 13.16 -8.01
C TYR A 81 -1.61 12.48 -8.58
N LEU A 82 -0.52 12.41 -7.82
CA LEU A 82 0.72 11.72 -8.18
C LEU A 82 0.91 10.40 -7.41
N LEU A 83 -0.10 9.96 -6.65
CA LEU A 83 -0.08 8.66 -5.97
C LEU A 83 0.15 7.50 -6.94
N SER A 84 -0.37 7.59 -8.17
CA SER A 84 -0.14 6.58 -9.21
C SER A 84 1.35 6.44 -9.57
N ILE A 85 2.10 7.54 -9.64
CA ILE A 85 3.54 7.52 -9.90
C ILE A 85 4.27 6.95 -8.69
N LYS A 86 3.79 7.22 -7.48
CA LYS A 86 4.35 6.64 -6.26
C LYS A 86 4.15 5.12 -6.20
N THR A 87 2.96 4.63 -6.56
CA THR A 87 2.69 3.19 -6.70
C THR A 87 3.50 2.56 -7.84
N TYR A 88 3.68 3.27 -8.96
CA TYR A 88 4.60 2.83 -10.02
C TYR A 88 6.02 2.64 -9.47
N ALA A 89 6.55 3.64 -8.75
CA ALA A 89 7.88 3.58 -8.16
C ALA A 89 8.02 2.44 -7.14
N MET A 90 6.97 2.15 -6.37
CA MET A 90 6.89 1.02 -5.46
C MET A 90 7.06 -0.32 -6.20
N LEU A 91 6.27 -0.53 -7.25
CA LEU A 91 6.35 -1.74 -8.08
C LEU A 91 7.70 -1.85 -8.79
N TYR A 92 8.21 -0.75 -9.30
CA TYR A 92 9.51 -0.70 -9.98
C TYR A 92 10.66 -1.03 -9.03
N TYR A 93 10.62 -0.49 -7.81
CA TYR A 93 11.60 -0.83 -6.78
C TYR A 93 11.56 -2.31 -6.41
N LYS A 94 10.36 -2.88 -6.17
CA LYS A 94 10.19 -4.32 -5.95
C LYS A 94 10.82 -5.11 -7.09
N MET A 95 10.39 -4.83 -8.32
CA MET A 95 10.84 -5.55 -9.52
C MET A 95 12.37 -5.53 -9.69
N THR A 96 13.00 -4.37 -9.48
CA THR A 96 14.43 -4.19 -9.75
C THR A 96 15.35 -4.57 -8.59
N LYS A 97 14.91 -4.39 -7.34
CA LYS A 97 15.75 -4.60 -6.14
C LYS A 97 15.41 -5.87 -5.38
N LEU A 98 14.16 -6.33 -5.48
CA LEU A 98 13.64 -7.49 -4.75
C LEU A 98 12.86 -8.43 -5.70
N PRO A 99 13.45 -8.87 -6.83
CA PRO A 99 12.74 -9.69 -7.82
C PRO A 99 12.20 -11.00 -7.21
N GLN A 100 12.99 -11.63 -6.34
CA GLN A 100 12.67 -12.90 -5.66
C GLN A 100 11.65 -12.78 -4.53
N THR A 101 11.24 -11.57 -4.15
CA THR A 101 10.22 -11.41 -3.10
C THR A 101 8.85 -11.79 -3.64
N ARG A 102 8.21 -12.77 -2.98
CA ARG A 102 6.93 -13.34 -3.40
C ARG A 102 5.76 -12.35 -3.30
N CYS A 103 5.69 -11.55 -2.25
CA CYS A 103 4.56 -10.64 -2.05
C CYS A 103 5.00 -9.21 -1.76
N LEU A 104 4.33 -8.27 -2.41
CA LEU A 104 4.39 -6.84 -2.09
C LEU A 104 3.07 -6.41 -1.45
N VAL A 105 3.12 -5.94 -0.21
CA VAL A 105 2.01 -5.29 0.47
C VAL A 105 2.16 -3.78 0.30
N LYS A 106 1.23 -3.15 -0.44
CA LYS A 106 1.09 -1.70 -0.46
C LYS A 106 0.26 -1.27 0.75
N ALA A 107 0.69 -0.21 1.42
CA ALA A 107 -0.09 0.46 2.46
C ALA A 107 0.07 1.99 2.36
N ASP A 108 -0.90 2.73 2.89
CA ASP A 108 -0.75 4.17 3.16
C ASP A 108 -0.47 4.41 4.65
N SER A 109 0.18 5.53 4.98
CA SER A 109 0.61 5.86 6.35
C SER A 109 -0.54 6.03 7.36
N ASP A 110 -1.78 6.12 6.88
CA ASP A 110 -3.00 6.14 7.68
C ASP A 110 -3.64 4.77 7.88
N ASN A 111 -2.94 3.68 7.55
CA ASN A 111 -3.39 2.32 7.85
C ASN A 111 -2.55 1.67 8.96
N VAL A 112 -3.19 0.80 9.73
CA VAL A 112 -2.55 -0.10 10.71
C VAL A 112 -2.71 -1.52 10.21
N LEU A 113 -1.61 -2.26 10.16
CA LEU A 113 -1.54 -3.60 9.57
C LEU A 113 -1.22 -4.66 10.62
N ASN A 114 -1.79 -5.85 10.49
CA ASN A 114 -1.34 -7.03 11.21
C ASN A 114 -0.33 -7.79 10.33
N LEU A 115 0.96 -7.51 10.52
CA LEU A 115 2.02 -8.02 9.65
C LEU A 115 2.11 -9.55 9.66
N HIS A 116 1.97 -10.20 10.81
CA HIS A 116 1.88 -11.67 10.92
C HIS A 116 0.78 -12.29 10.03
N ASN A 117 -0.38 -11.62 9.93
CA ASN A 117 -1.45 -12.11 9.06
C ASN A 117 -1.06 -11.99 7.58
N TYR A 118 -0.33 -10.94 7.17
CA TYR A 118 0.16 -10.80 5.79
C TYR A 118 1.20 -11.87 5.42
N GLU A 119 2.01 -12.33 6.36
CA GLU A 119 2.96 -13.45 6.15
C GLU A 119 2.20 -14.71 5.74
N LYS A 120 1.18 -15.09 6.52
CA LYS A 120 0.29 -16.20 6.21
C LYS A 120 -0.45 -16.03 4.88
N LEU A 121 -0.99 -14.83 4.64
CA LEU A 121 -1.68 -14.53 3.37
C LEU A 121 -0.73 -14.74 2.18
N CYS A 122 0.52 -14.33 2.31
CA CYS A 122 1.51 -14.53 1.26
C CYS A 122 1.79 -16.02 1.02
N GLU A 123 1.94 -16.81 2.08
CA GLU A 123 2.18 -18.26 2.01
C GLU A 123 1.01 -19.01 1.35
N GLU A 124 -0.21 -18.73 1.81
CA GLU A 124 -1.43 -19.47 1.44
C GLU A 124 -2.01 -19.04 0.09
N THR A 125 -1.69 -17.85 -0.40
CA THR A 125 -2.25 -17.35 -1.67
C THR A 125 -1.57 -18.00 -2.87
N ILE A 126 -2.37 -18.69 -3.68
CA ILE A 126 -1.96 -19.19 -4.99
C ILE A 126 -1.82 -18.00 -5.96
N ALA A 127 -0.57 -17.68 -6.30
CA ALA A 127 -0.19 -16.65 -7.27
C ALA A 127 -0.38 -17.13 -8.73
N PRO A 128 -0.49 -16.23 -9.72
CA PRO A 128 -0.53 -14.76 -9.63
C PRO A 128 -1.90 -14.25 -9.15
N ARG A 129 -1.91 -13.36 -8.16
CA ARG A 129 -3.16 -12.84 -7.57
C ARG A 129 -2.97 -11.46 -6.96
N ILE A 130 -3.98 -10.61 -7.04
CA ILE A 130 -4.09 -9.40 -6.20
C ILE A 130 -5.11 -9.68 -5.09
N VAL A 131 -4.74 -9.42 -3.84
CA VAL A 131 -5.60 -9.62 -2.67
C VAL A 131 -5.86 -8.28 -2.00
N GLY A 132 -7.13 -7.97 -1.74
CA GLY A 132 -7.52 -6.68 -1.16
C GLY A 132 -9.01 -6.61 -0.87
N SER A 133 -9.54 -5.44 -0.49
CA SER A 133 -10.99 -5.23 -0.46
C SER A 133 -11.49 -4.88 -1.86
N CYS A 134 -11.86 -5.89 -2.64
CA CYS A 134 -12.27 -5.75 -4.05
C CYS A 134 -13.78 -5.76 -4.32
N ASP A 135 -14.59 -5.76 -3.26
CA ASP A 135 -16.06 -5.69 -3.35
C ASP A 135 -16.47 -4.23 -3.12
N VAL A 136 -16.26 -3.43 -4.16
CA VAL A 136 -16.42 -1.98 -4.13
C VAL A 136 -17.27 -1.52 -5.30
N ASP A 137 -17.98 -0.41 -5.13
CA ASP A 137 -18.75 0.21 -6.21
C ASP A 137 -17.81 0.64 -7.33
N THR A 138 -18.01 0.08 -8.52
CA THR A 138 -17.20 0.37 -9.70
C THR A 138 -17.74 1.54 -10.51
N THR A 139 -18.82 2.20 -10.08
CA THR A 139 -19.38 3.35 -10.78
C THR A 139 -18.40 4.52 -10.84
N VAL A 140 -18.12 5.00 -12.05
CA VAL A 140 -17.25 6.17 -12.23
C VAL A 140 -18.02 7.42 -11.84
N LEU A 141 -17.60 8.06 -10.75
CA LEU A 141 -18.20 9.30 -10.28
C LEU A 141 -17.97 10.43 -11.29
N ARG A 142 -19.04 11.09 -11.74
CA ARG A 142 -18.98 12.16 -12.75
C ARG A 142 -19.16 13.57 -12.21
N THR A 143 -19.62 13.72 -10.97
CA THR A 143 -20.07 15.02 -10.43
C THR A 143 -19.46 15.34 -9.07
N LYS A 144 -19.11 16.62 -8.89
CA LYS A 144 -18.78 17.37 -7.63
C LYS A 144 -18.25 16.52 -6.46
N SER A 145 -17.19 15.76 -6.67
CA SER A 145 -16.41 15.13 -5.60
C SER A 145 -14.92 15.22 -5.93
N LYS A 146 -14.05 15.05 -4.93
CA LYS A 146 -12.60 14.96 -5.17
C LYS A 146 -12.18 13.74 -6.02
N TRP A 147 -13.12 12.80 -6.23
CA TRP A 147 -12.94 11.56 -6.98
C TRP A 147 -13.64 11.61 -8.36
N ALA A 148 -14.21 12.76 -8.74
CA ALA A 148 -14.97 12.87 -9.97
C ALA A 148 -14.03 12.82 -11.18
N ILE A 149 -14.31 11.88 -12.11
CA ILE A 149 -13.54 11.70 -13.33
C ILE A 149 -14.38 12.15 -14.55
N PRO A 150 -13.93 13.17 -15.27
CA PRO A 150 -14.52 13.59 -16.54
C PRO A 150 -14.57 12.48 -17.61
N VAL A 151 -15.57 12.54 -18.50
CA VAL A 151 -15.82 11.52 -19.55
C VAL A 151 -14.70 11.49 -20.59
N ASP A 152 -14.08 12.63 -20.87
CA ASP A 152 -12.92 12.78 -21.74
C ASP A 152 -11.65 12.12 -21.17
N ILE A 153 -11.55 11.97 -19.85
CA ILE A 153 -10.43 11.27 -19.21
C ILE A 153 -10.68 9.75 -19.18
N TYR A 154 -11.90 9.34 -18.82
CA TYR A 154 -12.29 7.93 -18.81
C TYR A 154 -13.73 7.78 -19.31
N PRO A 155 -13.96 7.25 -20.52
CA PRO A 155 -15.27 7.30 -21.16
C PRO A 155 -16.27 6.25 -20.62
N LEU A 156 -15.78 5.14 -20.06
CA LEU A 156 -16.64 4.06 -19.60
C LEU A 156 -17.35 4.45 -18.29
N PRO A 157 -18.62 4.04 -18.09
CA PRO A 157 -19.38 4.39 -16.89
C PRO A 157 -18.92 3.61 -15.64
N GLN A 158 -18.18 2.51 -15.83
CA GLN A 158 -17.71 1.64 -14.76
C GLN A 158 -16.21 1.37 -14.87
N TRP A 159 -15.55 1.29 -13.72
CA TRP A 159 -14.22 0.73 -13.57
C TRP A 159 -14.27 -0.80 -13.74
N PRO A 160 -13.18 -1.42 -14.20
CA PRO A 160 -13.02 -2.86 -14.01
C PRO A 160 -12.97 -3.19 -12.51
N THR A 161 -13.20 -4.45 -12.14
CA THR A 161 -13.06 -4.87 -10.74
C THR A 161 -11.70 -4.45 -10.21
N TYR A 162 -11.64 -3.74 -9.09
CA TYR A 162 -10.40 -3.27 -8.48
C TYR A 162 -10.49 -3.43 -6.97
N CYS A 163 -9.36 -3.36 -6.28
CA CYS A 163 -9.27 -3.49 -4.84
C CYS A 163 -8.96 -2.15 -4.19
N SER A 164 -9.77 -1.74 -3.23
CA SER A 164 -9.69 -0.46 -2.56
C SER A 164 -9.76 -0.73 -1.04
N SER A 165 -8.72 -0.37 -0.29
CA SER A 165 -8.72 -0.37 1.19
C SER A 165 -7.56 0.45 1.80
N GLY A 166 -6.89 1.31 1.02
CA GLY A 166 -5.58 1.88 1.39
C GLY A 166 -4.46 0.84 1.51
N THR A 167 -4.81 -0.45 1.48
CA THR A 167 -3.95 -1.62 1.57
C THR A 167 -4.38 -2.67 0.57
N TYR A 168 -3.42 -3.29 -0.12
CA TYR A 168 -3.62 -4.44 -1.00
C TYR A 168 -2.29 -5.16 -1.24
N VAL A 169 -2.36 -6.41 -1.68
CA VAL A 169 -1.21 -7.30 -1.83
C VAL A 169 -1.11 -7.77 -3.28
N PHE A 170 0.09 -7.64 -3.86
CA PHE A 170 0.47 -8.29 -5.10
C PHE A 170 1.18 -9.61 -4.75
N CYS A 171 0.51 -10.74 -5.00
CA CYS A 171 1.03 -12.07 -4.70
C CYS A 171 1.57 -12.73 -5.98
N GLY A 172 2.89 -12.93 -6.02
CA GLY A 172 3.65 -13.51 -7.13
C GLY A 172 4.89 -12.67 -7.43
N GLU A 173 6.01 -13.32 -7.67
CA GLU A 173 7.28 -12.65 -7.96
C GLU A 173 7.21 -11.80 -9.24
N ASP A 174 6.49 -12.32 -10.25
CA ASP A 174 6.28 -11.72 -11.58
C ASP A 174 5.13 -10.69 -11.62
N VAL A 175 4.27 -10.63 -10.60
CA VAL A 175 3.07 -9.80 -10.63
C VAL A 175 3.39 -8.31 -10.79
N PRO A 176 4.29 -7.69 -10.01
CA PRO A 176 4.64 -6.29 -10.21
C PRO A 176 5.17 -5.99 -11.62
N GLU A 177 6.03 -6.85 -12.17
CA GLU A 177 6.56 -6.69 -13.53
C GLU A 177 5.44 -6.71 -14.58
N ARG A 178 4.54 -7.71 -14.52
CA ARG A 178 3.42 -7.82 -15.46
C ARG A 178 2.45 -6.65 -15.40
N ILE A 179 2.24 -6.08 -14.20
CA ILE A 179 1.42 -4.87 -14.02
C ILE A 179 2.11 -3.65 -14.65
N LEU A 180 3.43 -3.51 -14.49
CA LEU A 180 4.17 -2.41 -15.12
C LEU A 180 4.18 -2.54 -16.65
N GLN A 181 4.45 -3.74 -17.18
CA GLN A 181 4.41 -4.01 -18.62
C GLN A 181 3.01 -3.71 -19.20
N SER A 182 1.93 -4.12 -18.52
CA SER A 182 0.58 -3.84 -19.01
C SER A 182 0.22 -2.35 -18.98
N SER A 183 0.89 -1.55 -18.14
CA SER A 183 0.72 -0.08 -18.13
C SER A 183 1.30 0.59 -19.38
N GLU A 184 2.31 0.01 -20.02
CA GLU A 184 2.94 0.52 -21.25
C GLU A 184 1.98 0.50 -22.44
N ASP A 185 1.05 -0.46 -22.48
CA ASP A 185 0.00 -0.56 -23.49
C ASP A 185 -1.18 0.40 -23.25
N THR A 186 -1.05 1.34 -22.31
CA THR A 186 -2.10 2.31 -21.98
C THR A 186 -1.61 3.74 -22.15
N GLN A 187 -2.46 4.72 -21.84
CA GLN A 187 -2.07 6.13 -21.89
C GLN A 187 -1.25 6.57 -20.67
N PHE A 188 -0.79 5.65 -19.81
CA PHE A 188 -0.07 6.00 -18.58
C PHE A 188 1.17 6.87 -18.86
N PHE A 189 1.99 6.56 -19.86
CA PHE A 189 3.18 7.37 -20.14
C PHE A 189 2.89 8.61 -20.99
N SER A 190 1.87 8.56 -21.86
CA SER A 190 1.56 9.61 -22.82
C SER A 190 0.56 10.65 -22.31
N SER A 191 -0.24 10.35 -21.29
CA SER A 191 -1.30 11.22 -20.77
C SER A 191 -1.13 11.50 -19.28
N THR A 192 -0.96 12.78 -18.93
CA THR A 192 -0.96 13.23 -17.54
C THR A 192 -2.33 13.02 -16.90
N ASN A 193 -3.42 13.24 -17.62
CA ASN A 193 -4.78 13.02 -17.12
C ASN A 193 -5.03 11.55 -16.77
N PHE A 194 -4.55 10.63 -17.62
CA PHE A 194 -4.67 9.20 -17.33
C PHE A 194 -3.86 8.80 -16.09
N ARG A 195 -2.67 9.37 -15.90
CA ARG A 195 -1.87 9.18 -14.66
C ARG A 195 -2.57 9.70 -13.42
N ARG A 196 -3.46 10.68 -13.53
CA ARG A 196 -4.18 11.24 -12.37
C ARG A 196 -5.41 10.43 -11.97
N LEU A 197 -5.72 9.36 -12.68
CA LEU A 197 -6.74 8.40 -12.24
C LEU A 197 -6.34 7.81 -10.87
N PRO A 198 -7.33 7.37 -10.06
CA PRO A 198 -7.04 6.72 -8.78
C PRO A 198 -6.05 5.57 -8.94
N GLU A 199 -5.07 5.50 -8.05
CA GLU A 199 -3.97 4.55 -8.16
C GLU A 199 -4.45 3.10 -7.97
N ASP A 200 -5.41 2.89 -7.07
CA ASP A 200 -6.01 1.57 -6.86
C ASP A 200 -6.75 1.08 -8.11
N VAL A 201 -7.50 1.96 -8.79
CA VAL A 201 -8.16 1.69 -10.08
C VAL A 201 -7.14 1.36 -11.17
N LEU A 202 -6.04 2.13 -11.28
CA LEU A 202 -5.00 1.89 -12.27
C LEU A 202 -4.32 0.53 -12.06
N PHE A 203 -3.75 0.30 -10.87
CA PHE A 203 -2.85 -0.83 -10.62
C PHE A 203 -3.57 -2.14 -10.26
N THR A 204 -4.74 -2.07 -9.62
CA THR A 204 -5.50 -3.27 -9.23
C THR A 204 -6.73 -3.52 -10.11
N GLY A 205 -7.08 -2.55 -10.97
CA GLY A 205 -8.16 -2.63 -11.94
C GLY A 205 -7.65 -2.73 -13.38
N ILE A 206 -7.38 -1.58 -14.00
CA ILE A 206 -7.09 -1.47 -15.44
C ILE A 206 -5.86 -2.29 -15.84
N PHE A 207 -4.72 -2.08 -15.17
CA PHE A 207 -3.48 -2.80 -15.48
C PHE A 207 -3.56 -4.28 -15.11
N ALA A 208 -4.26 -4.60 -14.01
CA ALA A 208 -4.47 -5.98 -13.58
C ALA A 208 -5.35 -6.77 -14.57
N GLU A 209 -6.42 -6.17 -15.07
CA GLU A 209 -7.26 -6.76 -16.10
C GLU A 209 -6.48 -7.00 -17.39
N LYS A 210 -5.70 -6.00 -17.83
CA LYS A 210 -4.88 -6.12 -19.03
C LYS A 210 -3.76 -7.16 -18.88
N ALA A 211 -3.22 -7.34 -17.68
CA ALA A 211 -2.21 -8.35 -17.35
C ALA A 211 -2.81 -9.77 -17.13
N GLY A 212 -4.14 -9.92 -17.17
CA GLY A 212 -4.81 -11.19 -16.88
C GLY A 212 -4.68 -11.64 -15.42
N ILE A 213 -4.54 -10.69 -14.48
CA ILE A 213 -4.35 -10.96 -13.06
C ILE A 213 -5.69 -10.83 -12.33
N SER A 214 -6.08 -11.91 -11.67
CA SER A 214 -7.34 -11.98 -10.92
C SER A 214 -7.22 -11.31 -9.55
N ARG A 215 -8.36 -10.85 -9.04
CA ARG A 215 -8.50 -10.19 -7.74
C ARG A 215 -9.19 -11.15 -6.76
N LYS A 216 -8.83 -11.11 -5.47
CA LYS A 216 -9.47 -11.86 -4.39
C LYS A 216 -9.90 -10.89 -3.29
N HIS A 217 -11.21 -10.79 -3.07
CA HIS A 217 -11.77 -9.97 -2.00
C HIS A 217 -11.48 -10.55 -0.61
N VAL A 218 -11.08 -9.70 0.32
CA VAL A 218 -10.93 -9.99 1.75
C VAL A 218 -11.61 -8.90 2.58
N GLY A 219 -12.70 -9.25 3.26
CA GLY A 219 -13.52 -8.29 4.02
C GLY A 219 -12.89 -7.75 5.31
N THR A 220 -11.71 -8.25 5.69
CA THR A 220 -10.96 -7.83 6.89
C THR A 220 -9.80 -6.87 6.59
N MET A 221 -9.72 -6.36 5.35
CA MET A 221 -8.98 -5.15 4.99
C MET A 221 -9.98 -4.00 4.88
N THR A 222 -10.02 -3.08 5.85
CA THR A 222 -11.19 -2.19 6.00
C THR A 222 -10.85 -0.70 5.93
N PHE A 223 -11.68 0.05 5.20
CA PHE A 223 -11.67 1.52 5.16
C PHE A 223 -12.32 2.21 6.36
N ARG A 224 -12.89 1.44 7.27
CA ARG A 224 -13.69 1.99 8.37
C ARG A 224 -12.89 1.99 9.66
N ASP A 225 -13.07 3.05 10.43
CA ASP A 225 -12.66 3.05 11.83
C ASP A 225 -13.28 1.85 12.56
N LYS A 226 -12.50 1.28 13.47
CA LYS A 226 -12.96 0.26 14.39
C LYS A 226 -13.18 0.85 15.79
N PRO A 227 -14.15 0.31 16.55
CA PRO A 227 -14.38 0.72 17.93
C PRO A 227 -13.11 0.52 18.76
N ALA A 228 -12.98 1.30 19.84
CA ALA A 228 -11.82 1.25 20.72
C ALA A 228 -11.61 -0.11 21.39
N PHE A 229 -12.72 -0.83 21.65
CA PHE A 229 -12.74 -2.16 22.23
C PHE A 229 -13.75 -3.01 21.48
N SER A 230 -13.34 -4.19 21.02
CA SER A 230 -14.19 -5.15 20.33
C SER A 230 -13.52 -6.51 20.37
N CYS A 231 -13.82 -7.32 21.38
CA CYS A 231 -13.38 -8.71 21.46
C CYS A 231 -14.13 -9.56 20.44
N ARG A 232 -13.44 -9.97 19.37
CA ARG A 232 -13.97 -10.95 18.41
C ARG A 232 -13.23 -12.26 18.59
N THR A 233 -13.95 -13.36 18.49
CA THR A 233 -13.37 -14.70 18.39
C THR A 233 -13.25 -15.09 16.92
N ARG A 234 -12.03 -15.44 16.48
CA ARG A 234 -11.74 -16.10 15.18
C ARG A 234 -11.89 -15.25 13.90
N GLN A 235 -11.46 -13.99 13.88
CA GLN A 235 -11.26 -13.27 12.61
C GLN A 235 -9.81 -12.83 12.45
N TYR A 236 -9.27 -13.01 11.24
CA TYR A 236 -7.95 -12.48 10.84
C TYR A 236 -8.12 -11.07 10.30
N THR A 237 -7.91 -10.07 11.15
CA THR A 237 -7.87 -8.66 10.73
C THR A 237 -6.55 -8.38 10.03
N TYR A 238 -6.60 -7.92 8.79
CA TYR A 238 -5.38 -7.56 8.04
C TYR A 238 -5.05 -6.09 8.21
N SER A 239 -6.05 -5.21 8.06
CA SER A 239 -5.82 -3.78 8.17
C SER A 239 -7.04 -2.99 8.62
N ILE A 240 -6.76 -1.89 9.31
CA ILE A 240 -7.74 -0.89 9.71
C ILE A 240 -7.25 0.51 9.33
N HIS A 241 -8.17 1.34 8.87
CA HIS A 241 -7.88 2.72 8.49
C HIS A 241 -8.02 3.68 9.68
N MET A 242 -7.11 4.64 9.80
CA MET A 242 -7.07 5.67 10.84
C MET A 242 -7.83 6.93 10.40
N HIS A 243 -9.15 6.82 10.21
CA HIS A 243 -9.94 7.88 9.55
C HIS A 243 -10.08 9.15 10.40
N ARG A 244 -10.18 9.05 11.73
CA ARG A 244 -10.39 10.22 12.62
C ARG A 244 -9.11 10.94 13.00
N ARG A 245 -8.05 10.19 13.32
CA ARG A 245 -6.76 10.71 13.79
C ARG A 245 -5.67 9.70 13.40
N LYS A 246 -4.60 10.17 12.77
CA LYS A 246 -3.40 9.36 12.50
C LYS A 246 -2.65 9.09 13.81
N ASN A 247 -3.08 8.06 14.54
CA ASN A 247 -2.45 7.59 15.77
C ASN A 247 -2.19 6.08 15.67
N PRO A 248 -1.02 5.67 15.12
CA PRO A 248 -0.69 4.27 14.88
C PRO A 248 -0.77 3.41 16.15
N ILE A 249 -0.27 3.92 17.28
CA ILE A 249 -0.27 3.20 18.57
C ILE A 249 -1.70 2.89 19.01
N SER A 250 -2.57 3.90 19.07
CA SER A 250 -3.95 3.71 19.54
C SER A 250 -4.70 2.74 18.64
N TYR A 251 -4.58 2.88 17.32
CA TYR A 251 -5.27 1.97 16.38
C TYR A 251 -4.68 0.56 16.39
N HIS A 252 -3.38 0.40 16.60
CA HIS A 252 -2.77 -0.91 16.80
C HIS A 252 -3.36 -1.64 18.00
N LEU A 253 -3.55 -0.96 19.14
CA LEU A 253 -4.24 -1.55 20.30
C LEU A 253 -5.68 -1.98 19.98
N ARG A 254 -6.41 -1.18 19.18
CA ARG A 254 -7.76 -1.57 18.71
C ARG A 254 -7.71 -2.83 17.89
N MET A 255 -6.77 -2.91 16.95
CA MET A 255 -6.58 -4.09 16.11
C MET A 255 -6.27 -5.33 16.96
N LEU A 256 -5.36 -5.23 17.94
CA LEU A 256 -5.06 -6.34 18.86
C LEU A 256 -6.28 -6.76 19.69
N SER A 257 -7.13 -5.82 20.11
CA SER A 257 -8.42 -6.14 20.75
C SER A 257 -9.35 -6.91 19.78
N GLN A 258 -9.37 -6.55 18.49
CA GLN A 258 -10.15 -7.28 17.48
C GLN A 258 -9.67 -8.72 17.25
N GLU A 259 -8.36 -8.95 17.34
CA GLU A 259 -7.79 -10.30 17.25
C GLU A 259 -7.99 -11.13 18.53
N GLY A 260 -8.60 -10.55 19.57
CA GLY A 260 -8.81 -11.22 20.85
C GLY A 260 -7.58 -11.29 21.74
N ILE A 261 -6.51 -10.55 21.40
CA ILE A 261 -5.22 -10.57 22.12
C ILE A 261 -5.24 -9.70 23.39
N LEU A 262 -5.97 -8.58 23.32
CA LEU A 262 -6.13 -7.61 24.44
C LEU A 262 -7.55 -7.65 25.02
N CYS A 263 -8.20 -8.80 24.92
CA CYS A 263 -9.24 -9.19 25.84
C CYS A 263 -8.54 -9.69 27.12
#